data_AF-A0A7V4L9I4-F1
#
_entry.id   AF-A0A7V4L9I4-F1
#
_cell.length_a   1.000
_cell.length_b   1.000
_cell.length_c   1.000
_cell.angle_alpha   90.00
_cell.angle_beta   90.00
_cell.angle_gamma   90.00
#
_symmetry.space_group_name_H-M   'P 1'
#
loop_
_entity.id
_entity.type
_entity.pdbx_description
1 polymer ?
#
loop_
_entity_poly.entity_id
_entity_poly.type
_entity_poly.pdbx_seq_one_letter_code
_entity_poly.pdbx_strand_id
1 'polypeptide(L)' 'RVEAVYVIGGRASSNTNRLAEICRELCPTTFLIETADEIIPADLHGITRVGVTAGASTPDWLIDEVVARLRGL' A
#
# COMPACT_ATOMS: atom_id res chain seq x y z
N ARG A 1 14.15 1.72 -5.77
CA ARG A 1 13.02 1.45 -6.69
C ARG A 1 12.37 0.15 -6.25
N VAL A 2 11.04 0.12 -6.14
CA VAL A 2 10.24 -1.03 -5.66
C VAL A 2 9.42 -1.60 -6.81
N GLU A 3 8.90 -2.81 -6.63
CA GLU A 3 8.15 -3.57 -7.65
C GLU A 3 6.63 -3.49 -7.44
N ALA A 4 6.20 -3.30 -6.19
CA ALA A 4 4.84 -2.91 -5.83
C ALA A 4 4.84 -1.79 -4.78
N VAL A 5 3.72 -1.06 -4.72
CA VAL A 5 3.47 -0.04 -3.69
C VAL A 5 2.12 -0.29 -3.05
N TYR A 6 2.06 -0.28 -1.71
CA TYR A 6 0.80 -0.16 -0.97
C TYR A 6 0.64 1.27 -0.47
N VAL A 7 -0.47 1.90 -0.86
CA VAL A 7 -0.92 3.18 -0.34
C VAL A 7 -2.05 2.89 0.65
N ILE A 8 -1.83 3.25 1.91
CA ILE A 8 -2.78 3.00 2.99
C ILE A 8 -3.64 4.24 3.20
N GLY A 9 -4.96 4.04 3.29
CA GLY A 9 -5.89 5.07 3.74
C GLY A 9 -7.25 4.98 3.06
N GLY A 10 -8.21 5.74 3.58
CA GLY A 10 -9.60 5.68 3.16
C GLY A 10 -9.81 6.01 1.67
N ARG A 11 -10.64 5.23 0.97
CA ARG A 11 -10.98 5.43 -0.44
C ARG A 11 -11.79 6.71 -0.69
N ALA A 12 -12.41 7.26 0.34
CA ALA A 12 -13.08 8.56 0.29
C ALA A 12 -12.11 9.76 0.43
N SER A 13 -10.84 9.52 0.79
CA SER A 13 -9.86 10.60 0.98
C SER A 13 -9.28 11.05 -0.35
N SER A 14 -9.53 12.31 -0.73
CA SER A 14 -8.94 12.91 -1.94
C SER A 14 -7.42 12.88 -1.91
N ASN A 15 -6.80 13.12 -0.74
CA ASN A 15 -5.34 13.09 -0.60
C ASN A 15 -4.77 11.69 -0.79
N THR A 16 -5.42 10.66 -0.23
CA THR A 16 -4.99 9.26 -0.38
C THR A 16 -5.15 8.80 -1.84
N ASN A 17 -6.27 9.15 -2.48
CA ASN A 17 -6.47 8.83 -3.90
C ASN A 17 -5.43 9.52 -4.78
N ARG A 18 -5.15 10.80 -4.54
CA ARG A 18 -4.13 11.53 -5.29
C ARG A 18 -2.73 10.92 -5.11
N LEU A 19 -2.38 10.49 -3.90
CA LEU A 19 -1.14 9.77 -3.64
C LEU A 19 -1.08 8.45 -4.41
N ALA A 20 -2.17 7.68 -4.40
CA ALA A 20 -2.26 6.41 -5.14
C ALA A 20 -2.17 6.60 -6.66
N GLU A 21 -2.76 7.66 -7.21
CA GLU A 21 -2.59 8.04 -8.63
C GLU A 21 -1.12 8.28 -8.97
N ILE A 22 -0.43 9.13 -8.19
CA ILE A 22 1.00 9.43 -8.40
C ILE A 22 1.84 8.16 -8.29
N CYS A 23 1.56 7.29 -7.32
CA CYS A 23 2.24 6.01 -7.20
C CYS A 23 2.00 5.10 -8.41
N ARG A 24 0.78 5.03 -8.94
CA ARG A 24 0.44 4.24 -10.14
C ARG A 24 1.18 4.72 -11.39
N GLU A 25 1.37 6.02 -11.54
CA GLU A 25 2.15 6.59 -12.66
C GLU A 25 3.62 6.12 -12.64
N LEU A 26 4.18 5.89 -11.44
CA LEU A 26 5.58 5.47 -11.25
C LEU A 26 5.76 3.95 -11.13
N CYS A 27 4.75 3.27 -10.59
CA CYS A 27 4.72 1.84 -10.32
C CYS A 27 3.29 1.32 -10.62
N PRO A 28 3.08 0.70 -11.80
CA PRO A 28 1.75 0.21 -12.20
C PRO A 28 1.13 -0.75 -11.19
N THR A 29 1.97 -1.51 -10.47
CA THR A 29 1.57 -2.40 -9.37
C THR A 29 1.40 -1.61 -8.07
N THR A 30 0.42 -0.70 -8.04
CA THR A 30 0.07 0.07 -6.84
C THR A 30 -1.31 -0.30 -6.33
N PHE A 31 -1.36 -0.71 -5.06
CA PHE A 31 -2.57 -1.08 -4.34
C PHE A 31 -2.98 0.06 -3.41
N LEU A 32 -4.26 0.43 -3.44
CA LEU A 32 -4.87 1.28 -2.43
C LEU A 32 -5.66 0.38 -1.49
N ILE A 33 -5.30 0.35 -0.21
CA ILE A 33 -5.92 -0.48 0.83
C ILE A 33 -6.30 0.38 2.04
N GLU A 34 -7.37 0.00 2.74
CA GLU A 34 -7.77 0.60 4.02
C GLU A 34 -7.26 -0.22 5.20
N THR A 35 -7.03 -1.53 5.03
CA THR A 35 -6.57 -2.46 6.08
C THR A 35 -5.58 -3.50 5.57
N ALA A 36 -4.85 -4.14 6.48
CA ALA A 36 -3.90 -5.22 6.13
C ALA A 36 -4.57 -6.48 5.56
N ASP A 37 -5.85 -6.69 5.85
CA ASP A 37 -6.63 -7.83 5.37
C ASP A 37 -6.93 -7.77 3.87
N GLU A 38 -6.81 -6.59 3.25
CA GLU A 38 -6.96 -6.42 1.80
C GLU A 38 -5.71 -6.88 1.01
N ILE A 39 -4.63 -7.30 1.70
CA ILE A 39 -3.43 -7.82 1.05
C ILE A 39 -3.68 -9.25 0.57
N ILE A 40 -3.63 -9.43 -0.74
CA ILE A 40 -3.74 -10.74 -1.40
C ILE A 40 -2.32 -11.29 -1.66
N PRO A 41 -1.89 -12.39 -1.01
CA PRO A 41 -0.53 -12.92 -1.17
C PRO A 41 -0.18 -13.31 -2.62
N ALA A 42 -1.17 -13.73 -3.41
CA ALA A 42 -0.97 -14.08 -4.81
C ALA A 42 -0.50 -12.89 -5.67
N ASP A 43 -0.88 -11.66 -5.29
CA ASP A 43 -0.46 -10.44 -6.00
C ASP A 43 1.02 -10.11 -5.77
N LEU A 44 1.64 -10.74 -4.77
CA LEU A 44 3.05 -10.57 -4.42
C LEU A 44 3.95 -11.66 -5.00
N HIS A 45 3.43 -12.57 -5.82
CA HIS A 45 4.22 -13.66 -6.37
C HIS A 45 5.39 -13.12 -7.21
N GLY A 46 6.62 -13.47 -6.81
CA GLY A 46 7.85 -13.02 -7.48
C GLY A 46 8.27 -11.57 -7.16
N ILE A 47 7.54 -10.87 -6.29
CA ILE A 47 7.89 -9.53 -5.83
C ILE A 47 8.85 -9.63 -4.65
N THR A 48 10.00 -8.96 -4.75
CA THR A 48 11.05 -8.98 -3.71
C THR A 48 11.14 -7.67 -2.93
N ARG A 49 10.62 -6.57 -3.49
CA ARG A 49 10.67 -5.23 -2.87
C ARG A 49 9.35 -4.52 -2.99
N VAL A 50 8.73 -4.26 -1.84
CA VAL A 50 7.48 -3.54 -1.70
C VAL A 50 7.73 -2.18 -1.04
N GLY A 51 7.13 -1.12 -1.57
CA GLY A 51 7.04 0.18 -0.92
C GLY A 51 5.73 0.30 -0.14
N VAL A 52 5.77 0.95 1.00
CA VAL A 52 4.59 1.27 1.80
C VAL A 52 4.56 2.78 2.03
N THR A 53 3.40 3.38 1.83
CA THR A 53 3.14 4.79 2.12
C THR A 53 1.70 4.94 2.58
N ALA A 54 1.34 6.08 3.16
CA ALA A 54 0.02 6.31 3.71
C ALA A 54 -0.46 7.74 3.49
N GLY A 55 -1.78 7.91 3.40
CA GLY A 55 -2.40 9.23 3.43
C GLY A 55 -2.22 9.89 4.79
N ALA A 56 -2.21 11.23 4.83
CA ALA A 56 -1.91 12.01 6.04
C ALA A 56 -2.81 11.74 7.26
N SER A 57 -4.02 11.20 7.04
CA SER A 57 -4.98 10.86 8.10
C SER A 57 -4.89 9.40 8.56
N THR A 58 -3.90 8.65 8.07
CA THR A 58 -3.74 7.23 8.38
C THR A 58 -2.86 7.09 9.62
N PRO A 59 -3.31 6.40 10.67
CA PRO A 59 -2.54 6.29 11.90
C PRO A 59 -1.38 5.30 11.76
N ASP A 60 -0.29 5.55 12.50
CA ASP A 60 0.95 4.76 12.41
C ASP A 60 0.73 3.27 12.71
N TRP A 61 -0.15 2.93 13.66
CA TRP A 61 -0.43 1.54 14.02
C TRP A 61 -0.98 0.71 12.84
N LEU A 62 -1.71 1.35 11.92
CA LEU A 62 -2.25 0.70 10.74
C LEU A 62 -1.14 0.48 9.69
N ILE A 63 -0.18 1.40 9.63
CA ILE A 63 1.02 1.25 8.80
C ILE A 63 1.85 0.07 9.32
N ASP A 64 2.05 -0.02 10.64
CA ASP A 64 2.78 -1.11 11.28
C ASP A 64 2.10 -2.46 11.05
N GLU A 65 0.76 -2.53 11.10
CA GLU A 65 -0.01 -3.73 10.82
C GLU A 65 0.19 -4.22 9.38
N VAL A 66 0.12 -3.31 8.40
CA VAL A 66 0.39 -3.60 6.99
C VAL A 66 1.83 -4.09 6.80
N VAL A 67 2.81 -3.43 7.42
CA VAL A 67 4.22 -3.83 7.34
C VAL A 67 4.44 -5.22 7.97
N ALA A 68 3.83 -5.49 9.12
CA ALA A 68 3.91 -6.79 9.78
C ALA A 68 3.29 -7.89 8.90
N ARG A 69 2.13 -7.63 8.29
CA ARG A 69 1.48 -8.55 7.36
C ARG A 69 2.37 -8.86 6.17
N LEU A 70 2.93 -7.84 5.51
CA LEU A 70 3.81 -8.00 4.35
C LEU A 70 5.11 -8.76 4.67
N ARG A 71 5.66 -8.60 5.88
CA ARG A 71 6.85 -9.36 6.32
C ARG A 71 6.56 -10.84 6.61
N GLY A 72 5.30 -11.18 6.86
CA GLY A 72 4.86 -12.55 7.13
C GLY A 72 4.44 -13.34 5.89
N LEU A 73 4.51 -12.73 4.69
CA LEU A 73 4.24 -13.34 3.39
C LEU A 73 5.54 -13.70 2.68
#